data_AF-A0A3D3TKK7-F1
#
_entry.id   AF-A0A3D3TKK7-F1
#
_cell.length_a   1.000
_cell.length_b   1.000
_cell.length_c   1.000
_cell.angle_alpha   90.00
_cell.angle_beta   90.00
_cell.angle_gamma   90.00
#
_symmetry.space_group_name_H-M   'P 1'
#
loop_
_entity.id
_entity.type
_entity.pdbx_description
1 polymer ?
#
loop_
_entity_poly.entity_id
_entity_poly.type
_entity_poly.pdbx_seq_one_letter_code
_entity_poly.pdbx_strand_id
1 'polypeptide(L)'
;MIYYSCSYIPMEVLLGSDSEFHRITSVAPVSCHELGCNLCGYAKTVYEKGMELSSGDYLLIADSCDAMRRIGDLLSELSSARVFILRLPWKRDADAVEFLSGEIGDLTTFLENSGVAVNLHTGIGRFNDLVDHVLTNEIRVEGADLSRLYLSALDGNKAKIDSNLVSRGPRKRIALSGGVTDIGAFDNAVEKAGGIMVSNDTCLGRRPFSSKTADNIEPLTAIAERLLKWRSPCARFSETISASDESADATVFVVPKFCDFFDFVRP
;
A
#
# COMPACT_ATOMS: atom_id res chain seq x y z
N MET A 1 -18.44 3.33 -0.69
CA MET A 1 -17.03 3.72 -1.00
C MET A 1 -16.16 2.48 -0.91
N ILE A 2 -15.03 2.41 -1.62
CA ILE A 2 -14.09 1.29 -1.50
C ILE A 2 -12.99 1.63 -0.48
N TYR A 3 -12.75 0.72 0.46
CA TYR A 3 -11.61 0.80 1.37
C TYR A 3 -10.70 -0.38 1.12
N TYR A 4 -9.39 -0.16 1.16
CA TYR A 4 -8.43 -1.24 0.95
C TYR A 4 -7.26 -1.18 1.91
N SER A 5 -6.70 -2.34 2.25
CA SER A 5 -5.69 -2.49 3.32
C SER A 5 -4.28 -2.81 2.82
N CYS A 6 -4.08 -3.13 1.55
CA CYS A 6 -2.77 -3.57 1.06
C CYS A 6 -2.46 -2.99 -0.31
N SER A 7 -1.20 -2.65 -0.56
CA SER A 7 -0.80 -2.06 -1.85
C SER A 7 -0.73 -3.09 -2.97
N TYR A 8 -0.90 -4.37 -2.61
CA TYR A 8 -1.12 -5.46 -3.55
C TYR A 8 -2.57 -5.58 -4.02
N ILE A 9 -3.52 -4.86 -3.41
CA ILE A 9 -4.82 -4.66 -4.04
C ILE A 9 -4.57 -3.82 -5.30
N PRO A 10 -4.96 -4.28 -6.50
CA PRO A 10 -4.60 -3.65 -7.75
C PRO A 10 -5.29 -2.30 -7.91
N MET A 11 -4.51 -1.21 -7.82
CA MET A 11 -5.03 0.14 -8.01
C MET A 11 -5.58 0.37 -9.42
N GLU A 12 -5.14 -0.40 -10.42
CA GLU A 12 -5.71 -0.40 -11.76
C GLU A 12 -7.18 -0.79 -11.75
N VAL A 13 -7.59 -1.76 -10.91
CA VAL A 13 -8.99 -2.11 -10.73
C VAL A 13 -9.75 -0.95 -10.10
N LEU A 14 -9.19 -0.33 -9.06
CA LEU A 14 -9.83 0.76 -8.33
C LEU A 14 -10.01 2.01 -9.20
N LEU A 15 -8.95 2.41 -9.91
CA LEU A 15 -8.94 3.55 -10.84
C LEU A 15 -9.78 3.28 -12.10
N GLY A 16 -9.96 2.02 -12.46
CA GLY A 16 -10.86 1.56 -13.51
C GLY A 16 -12.31 1.47 -13.06
N SER A 17 -12.59 1.61 -11.76
CA SER A 17 -13.94 1.62 -11.21
C SER A 17 -14.57 3.02 -11.24
N ASP A 18 -15.90 3.06 -11.11
CA ASP A 18 -16.68 4.29 -10.95
C ASP A 18 -16.85 4.71 -9.47
N SER A 19 -16.13 4.05 -8.56
CA SER A 19 -16.23 4.29 -7.12
C SER A 19 -15.00 5.02 -6.58
N GLU A 20 -15.24 5.95 -5.66
CA GLU A 20 -14.17 6.50 -4.83
C GLU A 20 -13.56 5.41 -3.94
N PHE A 21 -12.26 5.51 -3.70
CA PHE A 21 -11.54 4.57 -2.87
C PHE A 21 -10.55 5.26 -1.92
N HIS A 22 -10.32 4.63 -0.77
CA HIS A 22 -9.42 5.15 0.25
C HIS A 22 -8.51 4.06 0.83
N ARG A 23 -7.23 4.35 0.95
CA ARG A 23 -6.27 3.48 1.61
C ARG A 23 -6.38 3.63 3.13
N ILE A 24 -6.62 2.52 3.82
CA ILE A 24 -6.48 2.46 5.28
C ILE A 24 -5.00 2.66 5.64
N THR A 25 -4.68 3.77 6.31
CA THR A 25 -3.30 4.16 6.68
C THR A 25 -3.10 4.43 8.16
N SER A 26 -4.17 4.67 8.91
CA SER A 26 -4.08 4.93 10.35
C SER A 26 -3.51 3.72 11.09
N VAL A 27 -2.73 3.99 12.14
CA VAL A 27 -2.23 2.99 13.09
C VAL A 27 -2.53 3.49 14.50
N ALA A 28 -3.76 3.93 14.76
CA ALA A 28 -4.18 4.25 16.12
C ALA A 28 -4.31 2.93 16.90
N PRO A 29 -3.67 2.79 18.08
CA PRO A 29 -3.83 1.60 18.89
C PRO A 29 -5.15 1.69 19.65
N VAL A 30 -6.09 0.80 19.35
CA VAL A 30 -7.21 0.54 20.26
C VAL A 30 -7.11 -0.90 20.78
N SER A 31 -7.38 -1.06 22.07
CA SER A 31 -7.54 -2.39 22.66
C SER A 31 -8.90 -2.92 22.25
N CYS A 32 -8.92 -3.98 21.45
CA CYS A 32 -10.12 -4.72 21.12
C CYS A 32 -10.08 -6.08 21.85
N HIS A 33 -11.15 -6.45 22.55
CA HIS A 33 -11.24 -7.73 23.27
C HIS A 33 -11.32 -8.95 22.33
N GLU A 34 -11.78 -8.73 21.09
CA GLU A 34 -11.92 -9.78 20.07
C GLU A 34 -10.58 -10.13 19.42
N LEU A 35 -9.57 -9.27 19.58
CA LEU A 35 -8.25 -9.44 19.01
C LEU A 35 -7.20 -9.77 20.07
N GLY A 36 -6.32 -10.70 19.75
CA GLY A 36 -5.16 -10.99 20.60
C GLY A 36 -4.29 -9.75 20.84
N CYS A 37 -3.76 -9.61 22.05
CA CYS A 37 -2.88 -8.49 22.40
C CYS A 37 -1.59 -8.45 21.54
N ASN A 38 -1.11 -9.62 21.12
CA ASN A 38 0.10 -9.83 20.30
C ASN A 38 -0.18 -9.81 18.79
N LEU A 39 -1.15 -9.02 18.33
CA LEU A 39 -1.41 -8.78 16.91
C LEU A 39 -0.77 -7.47 16.44
N CYS A 40 -0.32 -7.43 15.18
CA CYS A 40 0.21 -6.22 14.55
C CYS A 40 -0.76 -5.04 14.66
N GLY A 41 -0.23 -3.86 15.00
CA GLY A 41 -1.03 -2.64 15.17
C GLY A 41 -1.85 -2.29 13.92
N TYR A 42 -1.29 -2.48 12.72
CA TYR A 42 -2.01 -2.21 11.48
C TYR A 42 -3.20 -3.17 11.26
N ALA A 43 -3.05 -4.44 11.62
CA ALA A 43 -4.14 -5.41 11.51
C ALA A 43 -5.32 -5.03 12.44
N LYS A 44 -5.02 -4.50 13.64
CA LYS A 44 -6.04 -3.97 14.56
C LYS A 44 -6.75 -2.75 13.96
N THR A 45 -6.02 -1.84 13.34
CA THR A 45 -6.65 -0.68 12.69
C THR A 45 -7.50 -1.07 11.49
N VAL A 46 -7.11 -2.08 10.70
CA VAL A 46 -7.96 -2.59 9.61
C VAL A 46 -9.24 -3.22 10.17
N TYR A 47 -9.14 -3.97 11.26
CA TYR A 47 -10.31 -4.53 11.95
C TYR A 47 -11.28 -3.44 12.40
N GLU A 48 -10.79 -2.48 13.18
CA GLU A 48 -11.59 -1.36 13.68
C GLU A 48 -12.26 -0.61 12.53
N LYS A 49 -11.47 -0.28 11.50
CA LYS A 49 -12.03 0.41 10.34
C LYS A 49 -13.12 -0.41 9.68
N GLY A 50 -12.92 -1.71 9.50
CA GLY A 50 -13.93 -2.61 8.93
C GLY A 50 -15.22 -2.67 9.73
N MET A 51 -15.13 -2.67 11.07
CA MET A 51 -16.30 -2.65 11.95
C MET A 51 -17.09 -1.33 11.90
N GLU A 52 -16.47 -0.22 11.53
CA GLU A 52 -17.14 1.07 11.32
C GLU A 52 -17.86 1.19 9.97
N LEU A 53 -17.54 0.33 9.01
CA LEU A 53 -18.07 0.45 7.65
C LEU A 53 -19.54 0.04 7.56
N SER A 54 -20.25 0.64 6.61
CA SER A 54 -21.67 0.38 6.35
C SER A 54 -21.88 -0.63 5.23
N SER A 55 -23.10 -1.13 5.06
CA SER A 55 -23.47 -2.05 3.96
C SER A 55 -23.36 -1.45 2.55
N GLY A 56 -23.15 -0.14 2.43
CA GLY A 56 -22.85 0.53 1.17
C GLY A 56 -21.36 0.58 0.83
N ASP A 57 -20.50 0.11 1.73
CA ASP A 57 -19.06 0.12 1.58
C ASP A 57 -18.51 -1.23 1.15
N TYR A 58 -17.32 -1.17 0.55
CA TYR A 58 -16.53 -2.31 0.13
C TYR A 58 -15.22 -2.31 0.89
N LEU A 59 -14.82 -3.46 1.41
CA LEU A 59 -13.55 -3.63 2.09
C LEU A 59 -12.71 -4.70 1.40
N LEU A 60 -11.60 -4.26 0.80
CA LEU A 60 -10.68 -5.10 0.07
C LEU A 60 -9.45 -5.40 0.93
N ILE A 61 -9.26 -6.68 1.24
CA ILE A 61 -8.19 -7.17 2.10
C ILE A 61 -7.29 -8.05 1.27
N ALA A 62 -5.97 -7.85 1.35
CA ALA A 62 -5.05 -8.88 0.87
C ALA A 62 -4.65 -9.76 2.05
N ASP A 63 -4.62 -11.08 1.85
CA ASP A 63 -4.23 -12.05 2.86
C ASP A 63 -2.71 -12.02 3.19
N SER A 64 -2.05 -10.87 3.00
CA SER A 64 -0.61 -10.56 3.03
C SER A 64 0.20 -11.09 4.21
N CYS A 65 -0.44 -11.41 5.33
CA CYS A 65 0.17 -12.14 6.44
C CYS A 65 -0.88 -12.87 7.26
N ASP A 66 -0.46 -13.70 8.22
CA ASP A 66 -1.39 -14.45 9.08
C ASP A 66 -2.33 -13.53 9.85
N ALA A 67 -1.82 -12.40 10.36
CA ALA A 67 -2.64 -11.38 11.00
C ALA A 67 -3.75 -10.86 10.06
N MET A 68 -3.40 -10.45 8.85
CA MET A 68 -4.37 -9.93 7.87
C MET A 68 -5.34 -11.01 7.39
N ARG A 69 -4.91 -12.27 7.28
CA ARG A 69 -5.78 -13.40 6.95
C ARG A 69 -6.82 -13.64 8.04
N ARG A 70 -6.41 -13.66 9.32
CA ARG A 70 -7.35 -13.81 10.44
C ARG A 70 -8.31 -12.61 10.55
N ILE A 71 -7.83 -11.39 10.32
CA ILE A 71 -8.68 -10.19 10.27
C ILE A 71 -9.67 -10.25 9.10
N GLY A 72 -9.23 -10.72 7.94
CA GLY A 72 -10.10 -10.96 6.79
C GLY A 72 -11.25 -11.92 7.12
N ASP A 73 -10.93 -13.06 7.73
CA ASP A 73 -11.94 -14.04 8.16
C ASP A 73 -12.97 -13.40 9.12
N LEU A 74 -12.51 -12.72 10.17
CA LEU A 74 -13.41 -12.06 11.14
C LEU A 74 -14.29 -11.00 10.48
N LEU A 75 -13.71 -10.12 9.66
CA LEU A 75 -14.47 -9.06 9.01
C LEU A 75 -15.44 -9.61 7.97
N SER A 76 -15.14 -10.73 7.31
CA SER A 76 -16.10 -11.36 6.39
C SER A 76 -17.39 -11.82 7.08
N GLU A 77 -17.32 -12.10 8.39
CA GLU A 77 -18.47 -12.51 9.19
C GLU A 77 -19.13 -11.35 9.94
N LEU A 78 -18.33 -10.40 10.43
CA LEU A 78 -18.77 -9.38 11.40
C LEU A 78 -18.97 -7.99 10.80
N SER A 79 -18.30 -7.66 9.70
CA SER A 79 -18.41 -6.34 9.05
C SER A 79 -19.77 -6.20 8.39
N SER A 80 -20.36 -4.99 8.46
CA SER A 80 -21.54 -4.67 7.66
C SER A 80 -21.20 -4.41 6.18
N ALA A 81 -19.95 -4.01 5.89
CA ALA A 81 -19.48 -3.82 4.52
C ALA A 81 -19.29 -5.14 3.77
N ARG A 82 -19.33 -5.06 2.43
CA ARG A 82 -19.00 -6.19 1.57
C ARG A 82 -17.49 -6.41 1.58
N VAL A 83 -17.03 -7.54 2.10
CA VAL A 83 -15.61 -7.86 2.23
C VAL A 83 -15.16 -8.77 1.08
N PHE A 84 -14.04 -8.43 0.46
CA PHE A 84 -13.32 -9.30 -0.48
C PHE A 84 -11.91 -9.54 0.03
N ILE A 85 -11.47 -10.80 0.02
CA ILE A 85 -10.13 -11.20 0.43
C ILE A 85 -9.35 -11.66 -0.81
N LEU A 86 -8.46 -10.80 -1.30
CA LEU A 86 -7.50 -11.15 -2.35
C LEU A 86 -6.42 -12.05 -1.78
N ARG A 87 -6.23 -13.23 -2.38
CA ARG A 87 -5.17 -14.15 -1.96
C ARG A 87 -3.90 -13.85 -2.71
N LEU A 88 -2.81 -13.69 -1.97
CA LEU A 88 -1.50 -13.47 -2.54
C LEU A 88 -0.71 -14.76 -2.66
N PRO A 89 0.01 -14.96 -3.78
CA PRO A 89 0.94 -16.07 -3.88
C PRO A 89 2.11 -15.89 -2.90
N TRP A 90 2.78 -17.00 -2.59
CA TRP A 90 4.01 -17.02 -1.78
C TRP A 90 5.28 -16.86 -2.61
N LYS A 91 5.16 -16.97 -3.93
CA LYS A 91 6.23 -16.85 -4.91
C LYS A 91 5.90 -15.75 -5.92
N ARG A 92 6.84 -15.48 -6.81
CA ARG A 92 6.77 -14.43 -7.85
C ARG A 92 7.17 -14.96 -9.22
N ASP A 93 7.02 -16.28 -9.41
CA ASP A 93 7.28 -16.97 -10.67
C ASP A 93 6.04 -16.91 -11.60
N ALA A 94 6.12 -17.56 -12.77
CA ALA A 94 5.04 -17.55 -13.76
C ALA A 94 3.73 -18.14 -13.21
N ASP A 95 3.80 -19.21 -12.43
CA ASP A 95 2.63 -19.82 -11.79
C ASP A 95 1.97 -18.85 -10.80
N ALA A 96 2.77 -18.08 -10.05
CA ALA A 96 2.26 -17.04 -9.16
C ALA A 96 1.56 -15.90 -9.93
N VAL A 97 2.04 -15.54 -11.12
CA VAL A 97 1.38 -14.56 -12.00
C VAL A 97 0.03 -15.10 -12.45
N GLU A 98 -0.04 -16.33 -12.97
CA GLU A 98 -1.30 -16.95 -13.40
C GLU A 98 -2.31 -17.02 -12.26
N PHE A 99 -1.89 -17.46 -11.07
CA PHE A 99 -2.72 -17.49 -9.88
C PHE A 99 -3.27 -16.10 -9.52
N LEU A 100 -2.40 -15.10 -9.45
CA LEU A 100 -2.81 -13.75 -9.08
C LEU A 100 -3.71 -13.10 -10.15
N SER A 101 -3.50 -13.39 -11.43
CA SER A 101 -4.41 -12.96 -12.49
C SER A 101 -5.83 -13.49 -12.29
N GLY A 102 -5.98 -14.74 -11.87
CA GLY A 102 -7.27 -15.32 -11.49
C GLY A 102 -7.91 -14.58 -10.31
N GLU A 103 -7.15 -14.34 -9.23
CA GLU A 103 -7.64 -13.62 -8.05
C GLU A 103 -8.04 -12.16 -8.35
N ILE A 104 -7.34 -11.49 -9.28
CA ILE A 104 -7.74 -10.16 -9.77
C ILE A 104 -9.04 -10.25 -10.58
N GLY A 105 -9.21 -11.29 -11.40
CA GLY A 105 -10.47 -11.57 -12.10
C GLY A 105 -11.65 -11.75 -11.14
N ASP A 106 -11.44 -12.50 -10.05
CA ASP A 106 -12.45 -12.69 -9.00
C ASP A 106 -12.78 -11.37 -8.29
N LEU A 107 -11.79 -10.51 -8.05
CA LEU A 107 -12.01 -9.16 -7.51
C LEU A 107 -12.87 -8.31 -8.45
N THR A 108 -12.60 -8.33 -9.76
CA THR A 108 -13.42 -7.59 -10.73
C THR A 108 -14.85 -8.09 -10.74
N THR A 109 -15.04 -9.41 -10.75
CA THR A 109 -16.36 -10.05 -10.72
C THR A 109 -17.12 -9.71 -9.42
N PHE A 110 -16.42 -9.68 -8.28
CA PHE A 110 -17.00 -9.29 -6.99
C PHE A 110 -17.54 -7.85 -7.01
N LEU A 111 -16.76 -6.92 -7.56
CA LEU A 111 -17.16 -5.51 -7.68
C LEU A 111 -18.35 -5.35 -8.62
N GLU A 112 -18.29 -5.98 -9.80
CA GLU A 112 -19.35 -5.91 -10.81
C GLU A 112 -20.66 -6.52 -10.33
N ASN A 113 -20.62 -7.69 -9.67
CA ASN A 113 -21.80 -8.31 -9.06
C ASN A 113 -22.40 -7.46 -7.93
N SER A 114 -21.61 -6.56 -7.36
CA SER A 114 -22.08 -5.61 -6.35
C SER A 114 -22.53 -4.27 -6.94
N GLY A 115 -22.53 -4.13 -8.26
CA GLY A 115 -22.97 -2.92 -8.96
C GLY A 115 -21.88 -1.85 -9.15
N VAL A 116 -20.60 -2.20 -9.00
CA VAL A 116 -19.46 -1.32 -9.29
C VAL A 116 -18.86 -1.74 -10.62
N ALA A 117 -19.01 -0.91 -11.66
CA ALA A 117 -18.47 -1.21 -12.98
C ALA A 117 -16.95 -1.08 -12.98
N VAL A 118 -16.23 -2.00 -13.63
CA VAL A 118 -14.76 -1.98 -13.72
C VAL A 118 -14.31 -1.99 -15.18
N ASN A 119 -13.44 -1.04 -15.55
CA ASN A 119 -12.77 -1.02 -16.85
C ASN A 119 -11.25 -1.07 -16.68
N LEU A 120 -10.66 -2.25 -16.89
CA LEU A 120 -9.23 -2.48 -16.65
C LEU A 120 -8.32 -1.64 -17.56
N HIS A 121 -8.66 -1.46 -18.84
CA HIS A 121 -7.86 -0.64 -19.75
C HIS A 121 -7.81 0.83 -19.32
N THR A 122 -8.97 1.38 -18.92
CA THR A 122 -9.06 2.74 -18.36
C THR A 122 -8.28 2.84 -17.05
N GLY A 123 -8.39 1.83 -16.20
CA GLY A 123 -7.67 1.71 -14.95
C GLY A 123 -6.15 1.69 -15.11
N ILE A 124 -5.64 0.90 -16.05
CA ILE A 124 -4.22 0.83 -16.42
C ILE A 124 -3.72 2.20 -16.89
N GLY A 125 -4.45 2.85 -17.80
CA GLY A 125 -4.09 4.19 -18.28
C GLY A 125 -3.99 5.21 -17.15
N ARG A 126 -5.01 5.28 -16.28
CA ARG A 126 -5.04 6.17 -15.12
C ARG A 126 -3.94 5.87 -14.10
N PHE A 127 -3.65 4.60 -13.88
CA PHE A 127 -2.58 4.17 -12.97
C PHE A 127 -1.21 4.58 -13.52
N ASN A 128 -0.96 4.35 -14.81
CA ASN A 128 0.29 4.74 -15.46
C ASN A 128 0.50 6.26 -15.43
N ASP A 129 -0.56 7.03 -15.68
CA ASP A 129 -0.56 8.49 -15.54
C ASP A 129 -0.27 8.96 -14.10
N LEU A 130 -0.67 8.19 -13.10
CA LEU A 130 -0.41 8.46 -11.69
C LEU A 130 1.03 8.10 -11.31
N VAL A 131 1.55 6.98 -11.81
CA VAL A 131 2.96 6.59 -11.68
C VAL A 131 3.86 7.68 -12.27
N ASP A 132 3.58 8.15 -13.48
CA ASP A 132 4.36 9.22 -14.11
C ASP A 132 4.32 10.51 -13.27
N HIS A 133 3.17 10.85 -12.65
CA HIS A 133 3.05 11.98 -11.72
C HIS A 133 3.90 11.80 -10.46
N VAL A 134 3.87 10.62 -9.84
CA VAL A 134 4.66 10.33 -8.63
C VAL A 134 6.16 10.40 -8.93
N LEU A 135 6.63 9.66 -9.95
CA LEU A 135 8.06 9.59 -10.30
C LEU A 135 8.63 10.95 -10.71
N THR A 136 7.83 11.79 -11.38
CA THR A 136 8.25 13.16 -11.76
C THR A 136 8.42 14.07 -10.55
N ASN A 137 7.60 13.89 -9.51
CA ASN A 137 7.54 14.83 -8.40
C ASN A 137 8.26 14.37 -7.13
N GLU A 138 8.48 13.07 -6.93
CA GLU A 138 9.15 12.54 -5.75
C GLU A 138 10.58 13.08 -5.57
N ILE A 139 11.27 13.43 -6.67
CA ILE A 139 12.62 14.04 -6.63
C ILE A 139 12.59 15.54 -6.28
N ARG A 140 11.41 16.14 -6.18
CA ARG A 140 11.19 17.58 -6.00
C ARG A 140 10.61 17.94 -4.63
N VAL A 141 10.30 16.94 -3.80
CA VAL A 141 9.68 17.11 -2.49
C VAL A 141 10.37 16.23 -1.46
N GLU A 142 10.26 16.61 -0.19
CA GLU A 142 10.88 15.93 0.95
C GLU A 142 9.99 16.06 2.19
N GLY A 143 10.27 15.27 3.23
CA GLY A 143 9.51 15.24 4.48
C GLY A 143 8.02 15.01 4.28
N ALA A 144 7.21 15.81 4.97
CA ALA A 144 5.75 15.71 4.93
C ALA A 144 5.13 15.95 3.53
N ASP A 145 5.80 16.71 2.66
CA ASP A 145 5.32 16.91 1.28
C ASP A 145 5.53 15.67 0.43
N LEU A 146 6.63 14.93 0.65
CA LEU A 146 6.85 13.62 0.04
C LEU A 146 5.82 12.60 0.53
N SER A 147 5.53 12.57 1.84
CA SER A 147 4.45 11.75 2.39
C SER A 147 3.09 12.09 1.78
N ARG A 148 2.77 13.38 1.65
CA ARG A 148 1.51 13.83 1.03
C ARG A 148 1.39 13.39 -0.44
N LEU A 149 2.49 13.42 -1.19
CA LEU A 149 2.53 12.93 -2.57
C LEU A 149 2.09 11.46 -2.65
N TYR A 150 2.71 10.59 -1.85
CA TYR A 150 2.38 9.16 -1.87
C TYR A 150 0.99 8.85 -1.32
N LEU A 151 0.61 9.47 -0.19
CA LEU A 151 -0.71 9.24 0.41
C LEU A 151 -1.84 9.69 -0.51
N SER A 152 -1.70 10.83 -1.19
CA SER A 152 -2.69 11.26 -2.19
C SER A 152 -2.78 10.26 -3.34
N ALA A 153 -1.64 9.79 -3.83
CA ALA A 153 -1.60 8.82 -4.91
C ALA A 153 -2.25 7.48 -4.51
N LEU A 154 -2.09 7.02 -3.27
CA LEU A 154 -2.75 5.81 -2.76
C LEU A 154 -4.29 5.93 -2.75
N ASP A 155 -4.83 7.14 -2.76
CA ASP A 155 -6.27 7.41 -2.91
C ASP A 155 -6.65 7.77 -4.36
N GLY A 156 -5.76 7.50 -5.33
CA GLY A 156 -5.95 7.77 -6.75
C GLY A 156 -5.76 9.23 -7.17
N ASN A 157 -5.28 10.09 -6.27
CA ASN A 157 -5.21 11.53 -6.47
C ASN A 157 -3.81 12.02 -6.81
N LYS A 158 -3.71 12.98 -7.73
CA LYS A 158 -2.46 13.70 -8.03
C LYS A 158 -2.31 14.88 -7.07
N ALA A 159 -1.41 14.76 -6.09
CA ALA A 159 -1.11 15.85 -5.17
C ALA A 159 -0.64 17.10 -5.92
N LYS A 160 -1.11 18.29 -5.50
CA LYS A 160 -0.55 19.57 -5.96
C LYS A 160 0.82 19.75 -5.32
N ILE A 161 1.80 20.10 -6.14
CA ILE A 161 3.19 20.29 -5.72
C ILE A 161 3.50 21.77 -5.76
N ASP A 162 3.66 22.37 -4.59
CA ASP A 162 4.18 23.73 -4.47
C ASP A 162 5.70 23.65 -4.66
N SER A 163 6.18 24.14 -5.80
CA SER A 163 7.58 24.03 -6.24
C SER A 163 8.59 24.82 -5.41
N ASN A 164 8.16 25.48 -4.34
CA ASN A 164 9.04 26.24 -3.47
C ASN A 164 9.67 25.29 -2.46
N LEU A 165 10.71 24.56 -2.90
CA LEU A 165 11.70 23.97 -2.00
C LEU A 165 12.33 25.11 -1.20
N VAL A 166 11.74 25.44 -0.04
CA VAL A 166 12.36 26.35 0.90
C VAL A 166 13.58 25.62 1.42
N SER A 167 14.77 26.04 0.98
CA SER A 167 16.04 25.54 1.49
C SER A 167 16.09 25.78 3.01
N ARG A 168 15.77 24.74 3.79
CA ARG A 168 15.77 24.78 5.26
C ARG A 168 17.13 24.34 5.81
N GLY A 169 18.22 24.97 5.36
CA GLY A 169 19.58 24.73 5.85
C GLY A 169 20.07 23.27 5.69
N PRO A 170 21.27 22.94 6.21
CA PRO A 170 21.77 21.57 6.16
C PRO A 170 21.01 20.69 7.16
N ARG A 171 20.19 19.75 6.66
CA ARG A 171 19.49 18.72 7.44
C ARG A 171 20.09 17.35 7.18
N LYS A 172 19.96 16.44 8.15
CA LYS A 172 20.30 15.02 7.92
C LYS A 172 19.23 14.36 7.06
N ARG A 173 19.65 13.77 5.94
CA ARG A 173 18.77 13.12 4.97
C ARG A 173 18.48 11.70 5.44
N ILE A 174 17.22 11.38 5.66
CA ILE A 174 16.79 10.08 6.19
C ILE A 174 15.99 9.34 5.12
N ALA A 175 16.37 8.10 4.84
CA ALA A 175 15.55 7.17 4.07
C ALA A 175 14.70 6.31 5.02
N LEU A 176 13.49 5.97 4.60
CA LEU A 176 12.60 5.04 5.29
C LEU A 176 12.46 3.77 4.45
N SER A 177 12.60 2.60 5.08
CA SER A 177 12.32 1.30 4.45
C SER A 177 11.69 0.35 5.48
N GLY A 178 11.12 -0.76 5.01
CA GLY A 178 10.51 -1.79 5.85
C GLY A 178 8.99 -1.90 5.70
N GLY A 179 8.29 -2.12 6.81
CA GLY A 179 6.84 -2.37 6.85
C GLY A 179 5.97 -1.09 6.87
N VAL A 180 4.67 -1.29 7.08
CA VAL A 180 3.72 -0.19 7.28
C VAL A 180 4.02 0.55 8.59
N THR A 181 3.90 1.88 8.58
CA THR A 181 4.10 2.72 9.77
C THR A 181 3.20 3.93 9.69
N ASP A 182 2.94 4.57 10.83
CA ASP A 182 2.36 5.91 10.86
C ASP A 182 3.40 6.89 10.28
N ILE A 183 3.16 7.34 9.05
CA ILE A 183 4.09 8.21 8.33
C ILE A 183 4.11 9.63 8.91
N GLY A 184 2.99 10.10 9.47
CA GLY A 184 2.92 11.42 10.10
C GLY A 184 3.70 11.47 11.41
N ALA A 185 3.59 10.42 12.23
CA ALA A 185 4.40 10.25 13.43
C ALA A 185 5.88 10.11 13.10
N PHE A 186 6.22 9.37 12.03
CA PHE A 186 7.59 9.24 11.55
C PHE A 186 8.17 10.58 11.10
N ASP A 187 7.48 11.31 10.22
CA ASP A 187 7.90 12.64 9.74
C ASP A 187 8.14 13.59 10.92
N ASN A 188 7.22 13.62 11.87
CA ASN A 188 7.35 14.47 13.06
C ASN A 188 8.57 14.12 13.91
N ALA A 189 8.87 12.83 14.08
CA ALA A 189 10.04 12.37 14.83
C ALA A 189 11.35 12.74 14.13
N VAL A 190 11.42 12.54 12.80
CA VAL A 190 12.59 12.90 11.98
C VAL A 190 12.84 14.41 12.03
N GLU A 191 11.81 15.24 11.83
CA GLU A 191 11.97 16.69 11.86
C GLU A 191 12.39 17.21 13.25
N LYS A 192 11.82 16.66 14.33
CA LYS A 192 12.22 17.00 15.71
C LYS A 192 13.68 16.66 16.00
N ALA A 193 14.21 15.62 15.38
CA ALA A 193 15.62 15.24 15.48
C ALA A 193 16.55 16.09 14.58
N GLY A 194 16.03 17.05 13.83
CA GLY A 194 16.81 17.88 12.89
C GLY A 194 17.10 17.18 11.55
N GLY A 195 16.39 16.10 11.25
CA GLY A 195 16.46 15.39 9.98
C GLY A 195 15.37 15.82 9.00
N ILE A 196 15.39 15.20 7.83
CA ILE A 196 14.34 15.28 6.82
C ILE A 196 14.27 13.98 6.03
N MET A 197 13.05 13.48 5.79
CA MET A 197 12.86 12.28 4.98
C MET A 197 13.04 12.62 3.50
N VAL A 198 13.97 11.97 2.82
CA VAL A 198 14.21 12.17 1.38
C VAL A 198 13.77 10.99 0.53
N SER A 199 13.46 9.87 1.16
CA SER A 199 13.07 8.62 0.49
C SER A 199 12.19 7.78 1.40
N ASN A 200 11.20 7.10 0.80
CA ASN A 200 10.26 6.22 1.48
C ASN A 200 10.02 4.97 0.62
N ASP A 201 10.76 3.91 0.87
CA ASP A 201 10.61 2.59 0.28
C ASP A 201 9.75 1.68 1.18
N THR A 202 8.51 2.10 1.44
CA THR A 202 7.49 1.29 2.14
C THR A 202 6.25 1.12 1.27
N CYS A 203 5.27 0.35 1.75
CA CYS A 203 3.98 0.19 1.08
C CYS A 203 3.11 1.47 1.09
N LEU A 204 3.44 2.44 1.95
CA LEU A 204 2.84 3.79 1.97
C LEU A 204 3.68 4.83 1.20
N GLY A 205 4.79 4.40 0.60
CA GLY A 205 5.72 5.22 -0.16
C GLY A 205 5.79 4.79 -1.62
N ARG A 206 7.03 4.68 -2.12
CA ARG A 206 7.35 4.46 -3.54
C ARG A 206 6.93 3.09 -4.09
N ARG A 207 6.92 2.02 -3.27
CA ARG A 207 6.79 0.63 -3.77
C ARG A 207 5.66 0.42 -4.79
N PRO A 208 4.41 0.89 -4.53
CA PRO A 208 3.29 0.65 -5.44
C PRO A 208 3.46 1.37 -6.79
N PHE A 209 4.25 2.45 -6.81
CA PHE A 209 4.47 3.34 -7.95
C PHE A 209 5.84 3.13 -8.61
N SER A 210 6.55 2.06 -8.25
CA SER A 210 7.92 1.80 -8.74
C SER A 210 8.00 1.45 -10.22
N SER A 211 6.89 1.05 -10.84
CA SER A 211 6.82 0.72 -12.27
C SER A 211 5.40 0.89 -12.81
N LYS A 212 5.30 1.14 -14.12
CA LYS A 212 4.04 1.14 -14.88
C LYS A 212 3.53 -0.27 -15.15
N THR A 213 2.24 -0.38 -15.44
CA THR A 213 1.58 -1.59 -15.93
C THR A 213 1.68 -1.62 -17.45
N ALA A 214 2.04 -2.78 -18.02
CA ALA A 214 2.04 -2.96 -19.47
C ALA A 214 0.62 -2.80 -20.03
N ASP A 215 0.47 -2.05 -21.12
CA ASP A 215 -0.82 -1.74 -21.77
C ASP A 215 -1.02 -2.47 -23.10
N ASN A 216 -0.06 -3.32 -23.48
CA ASN A 216 0.00 -4.02 -24.75
C ASN A 216 -0.19 -5.55 -24.63
N ILE A 217 -0.55 -6.04 -23.45
CA ILE A 217 -0.85 -7.45 -23.18
C ILE A 217 -2.20 -7.58 -22.46
N GLU A 218 -2.62 -8.82 -22.17
CA GLU A 218 -3.85 -9.10 -21.44
C GLU A 218 -3.84 -8.38 -20.06
N PRO A 219 -4.87 -7.57 -19.73
CA PRO A 219 -4.86 -6.71 -18.54
C PRO A 219 -4.64 -7.41 -17.20
N LEU A 220 -5.30 -8.54 -16.93
CA LEU A 220 -5.17 -9.26 -15.65
C LEU A 220 -3.75 -9.77 -15.46
N THR A 221 -3.15 -10.27 -16.53
CA THR A 221 -1.75 -10.70 -16.60
C THR A 221 -0.82 -9.51 -16.36
N ALA A 222 -1.04 -8.38 -17.05
CA ALA A 222 -0.21 -7.19 -16.90
C ALA A 222 -0.19 -6.66 -15.45
N ILE A 223 -1.36 -6.60 -14.82
CA ILE A 223 -1.50 -6.13 -13.43
C ILE A 223 -0.81 -7.10 -12.47
N ALA A 224 -1.04 -8.40 -12.61
CA ALA A 224 -0.42 -9.42 -11.77
C ALA A 224 1.11 -9.39 -11.88
N GLU A 225 1.64 -9.30 -13.11
CA GLU A 225 3.07 -9.18 -13.36
C GLU A 225 3.65 -7.95 -12.68
N ARG A 226 3.01 -6.78 -12.80
CA ARG A 226 3.50 -5.56 -12.15
C ARG A 226 3.56 -5.73 -10.64
N LEU A 227 2.47 -6.20 -10.03
CA LEU A 227 2.39 -6.40 -8.57
C LEU A 227 3.47 -7.34 -8.05
N LEU A 228 3.77 -8.40 -8.81
CA LEU A 228 4.80 -9.37 -8.43
C LEU A 228 6.20 -9.01 -8.92
N LYS A 229 6.43 -7.95 -9.71
CA LYS A 229 7.79 -7.58 -10.20
C LYS A 229 8.37 -6.34 -9.51
N TRP A 230 7.77 -5.86 -8.41
CA TRP A 230 8.33 -4.75 -7.63
C TRP A 230 9.79 -5.02 -7.22
N ARG A 231 10.63 -3.99 -7.37
CA ARG A 231 12.05 -4.07 -6.98
C ARG A 231 12.24 -4.39 -5.49
N SER A 232 11.39 -3.79 -4.65
CA SER A 232 11.38 -3.98 -3.19
C SER A 232 10.03 -4.61 -2.81
N PRO A 233 9.91 -5.94 -2.82
CA PRO A 233 8.66 -6.62 -2.50
C PRO A 233 8.35 -6.55 -1.00
N CYS A 234 7.12 -6.90 -0.62
CA CYS A 234 6.80 -7.16 0.79
C CYS A 234 7.67 -8.31 1.33
N ALA A 235 8.06 -8.21 2.60
CA ALA A 235 8.83 -9.23 3.30
C ALA A 235 8.16 -10.63 3.33
N ARG A 236 6.85 -10.73 3.03
CA ARG A 236 6.17 -12.01 2.79
C ARG A 236 6.93 -12.91 1.82
N PHE A 237 7.49 -12.33 0.76
CA PHE A 237 8.21 -13.09 -0.26
C PHE A 237 9.58 -13.59 0.21
N SER A 238 9.99 -13.28 1.44
CA SER A 238 11.22 -13.76 2.08
C SER A 238 12.49 -13.48 1.28
N GLU A 239 12.46 -12.39 0.50
CA GLU A 239 13.61 -11.87 -0.23
C GLU A 239 14.38 -10.88 0.64
N THR A 240 15.70 -10.82 0.44
CA THR A 240 16.55 -9.85 1.12
C THR A 240 16.20 -8.44 0.67
N ILE A 241 15.81 -7.58 1.61
CA ILE A 241 15.49 -6.18 1.33
C ILE A 241 16.78 -5.36 1.40
N SER A 242 17.19 -4.77 0.27
CA SER A 242 18.31 -3.83 0.28
C SER A 242 17.87 -2.52 0.95
N ALA A 243 18.51 -2.17 2.06
CA ALA A 243 18.19 -0.97 2.84
C ALA A 243 19.01 0.27 2.43
N SER A 244 19.94 0.16 1.46
CA SER A 244 20.83 1.27 1.11
C SER A 244 20.19 2.22 0.09
N ASP A 245 20.03 3.47 0.48
CA ASP A 245 19.67 4.58 -0.41
C ASP A 245 20.80 5.62 -0.40
N GLU A 246 21.55 5.71 -1.49
CA GLU A 246 22.70 6.62 -1.62
C GLU A 246 22.30 8.11 -1.55
N SER A 247 21.01 8.42 -1.70
CA SER A 247 20.50 9.79 -1.56
C SER A 247 20.35 10.23 -0.09
N ALA A 248 20.44 9.29 0.87
CA ALA A 248 20.28 9.53 2.29
C ALA A 248 21.61 9.41 3.07
N ASP A 249 21.68 10.09 4.22
CA ASP A 249 22.80 9.96 5.16
C ASP A 249 22.61 8.75 6.09
N ALA A 250 21.36 8.29 6.28
CA ALA A 250 21.01 7.11 7.04
C ALA A 250 19.65 6.53 6.60
N THR A 251 19.48 5.23 6.72
CA THR A 251 18.20 4.55 6.53
C THR A 251 17.62 4.11 7.88
N VAL A 252 16.35 4.41 8.12
CA VAL A 252 15.56 3.85 9.21
C VAL A 252 14.73 2.68 8.67
N PHE A 253 14.98 1.48 9.20
CA PHE A 253 14.18 0.30 8.90
C PHE A 253 13.06 0.15 9.91
N VAL A 254 11.81 0.27 9.47
CA VAL A 254 10.63 0.15 10.33
C VAL A 254 10.03 -1.24 10.26
N VAL A 255 9.76 -1.80 11.44
CA VAL A 255 9.03 -3.06 11.60
C VAL A 255 7.82 -2.77 12.49
N PRO A 256 6.58 -2.93 11.99
CA PRO A 256 5.43 -2.87 12.86
C PRO A 256 5.58 -3.89 13.99
N LYS A 257 5.28 -3.50 15.23
CA LYS A 257 5.30 -4.43 16.36
C LYS A 257 4.43 -5.66 16.03
N PHE A 258 4.98 -6.86 16.21
CA PHE A 258 4.34 -8.14 15.84
C PHE A 258 4.16 -8.37 14.32
N CYS A 259 5.06 -7.83 13.50
CA CYS A 259 5.12 -8.13 12.07
C CYS A 259 6.22 -9.16 11.79
N ASP A 260 5.86 -10.44 11.80
CA ASP A 260 6.81 -11.54 11.66
C ASP A 260 7.67 -11.43 10.39
N PHE A 261 7.05 -11.16 9.24
CA PHE A 261 7.77 -11.09 7.97
C PHE A 261 8.88 -10.03 7.93
N PHE A 262 8.55 -8.79 8.28
CA PHE A 262 9.56 -7.73 8.29
C PHE A 262 10.58 -7.91 9.43
N ASP A 263 10.20 -8.60 10.51
CA ASP A 263 11.10 -8.92 11.62
C ASP A 263 12.20 -9.92 11.20
N PHE A 264 11.85 -10.92 10.39
CA PHE A 264 12.77 -11.96 9.90
C PHE A 264 13.73 -11.51 8.79
N VAL A 265 13.38 -10.47 8.03
CA VAL A 265 14.22 -9.96 6.92
C VAL A 265 14.94 -8.65 7.27
N ARG A 266 15.02 -8.31 8.56
CA ARG A 266 15.80 -7.14 9.01
C ARG A 266 17.26 -7.25 8.53
N PRO A 267 17.86 -6.15 8.02
CA PRO A 267 19.26 -6.12 7.62
C PRO A 267 20.24 -6.43 8.76
#